data_AF-A0A2W5ZSB6-F1
#
_entry.id   AF-A0A2W5ZSB6-F1
#
_cell.length_a   1.000
_cell.length_b   1.000
_cell.length_c   1.000
_cell.angle_alpha   90.00
_cell.angle_beta   90.00
_cell.angle_gamma   90.00
#
_symmetry.space_group_name_H-M   'P 1'
#
loop_
_entity.id
_entity.type
_entity.pdbx_description
1 polymer ?
#
loop_
_entity_poly.entity_id
_entity_poly.type
_entity_poly.pdbx_seq_one_letter_code
_entity_poly.pdbx_strand_id
1 'polypeptide(L)'
;MNIGAIVGEWQAAGRPWHIVFRTDKTIGMSSVGSAKPDNMELGTFRLWTEGNVLIKMKNGRDFTATFRELTPNQFDLVDSENGPVTVFAKAP
;
A
#
# COMPACT_ATOMS: atom_id res chain seq x y z
N MET A 1 -9.54 10.06 7.77
CA MET A 1 -9.59 8.65 7.31
C MET A 1 -9.37 7.71 8.50
N ASN A 2 -10.17 6.64 8.61
CA ASN A 2 -10.01 5.63 9.66
C ASN A 2 -8.97 4.58 9.23
N ILE A 3 -8.01 4.24 10.10
CA ILE A 3 -6.99 3.21 9.82
C ILE A 3 -7.61 1.85 9.46
N GLY A 4 -8.77 1.52 10.03
CA GLY A 4 -9.48 0.26 9.74
C GLY A 4 -9.94 0.12 8.28
N ALA A 5 -10.10 1.22 7.54
CA ALA A 5 -10.44 1.16 6.12
C ALA A 5 -9.26 0.70 5.24
N ILE A 6 -8.03 0.88 5.73
CA ILE A 6 -6.77 0.64 5.00
C ILE A 6 -6.18 -0.72 5.37
N VAL A 7 -6.33 -1.12 6.63
CA VAL A 7 -5.77 -2.38 7.13
C VAL A 7 -6.31 -3.56 6.33
N GLY A 8 -5.38 -4.44 5.97
CA GLY A 8 -5.65 -5.61 5.15
C GLY A 8 -4.59 -5.83 4.09
N GLU A 9 -4.83 -6.86 3.28
CA GLU A 9 -4.04 -7.19 2.12
C GLU A 9 -4.63 -6.56 0.86
N TRP A 10 -3.74 -6.12 -0.02
CA TRP A 10 -4.07 -5.44 -1.26
C TRP A 10 -3.22 -6.01 -2.39
N GLN A 11 -3.83 -6.26 -3.53
CA GLN A 11 -3.18 -6.86 -4.69
C GLN A 11 -3.22 -5.90 -5.87
N ALA A 12 -2.10 -5.78 -6.58
CA ALA A 12 -2.02 -4.97 -7.79
C ALA A 12 -2.85 -5.57 -8.93
N ALA A 13 -3.55 -4.72 -9.66
CA ALA A 13 -4.30 -5.14 -10.84
C ALA A 13 -3.34 -5.68 -11.92
N GLY A 14 -3.51 -6.95 -12.29
CA GLY A 14 -2.73 -7.61 -13.35
C GLY A 14 -1.25 -7.84 -13.03
N ARG A 15 -0.83 -7.72 -11.76
CA ARG A 15 0.56 -7.94 -11.31
C ARG A 15 0.59 -8.80 -10.05
N PRO A 16 1.66 -9.56 -9.83
CA PRO A 16 1.81 -10.39 -8.64
C PRO A 16 2.21 -9.58 -7.40
N TRP A 17 1.87 -8.29 -7.31
CA TRP A 17 2.35 -7.43 -6.23
C TRP A 17 1.34 -7.40 -5.09
N HIS A 18 1.85 -7.50 -3.86
CA HIS A 18 1.04 -7.51 -2.64
C HIS A 18 1.50 -6.40 -1.70
N ILE A 19 0.54 -5.74 -1.05
CA ILE A 19 0.77 -4.77 0.01
C ILE A 19 -0.08 -5.16 1.21
N VAL A 20 0.52 -5.18 2.40
CA VAL A 20 -0.19 -5.47 3.65
C VAL A 20 -0.02 -4.30 4.60
N PHE A 21 -1.12 -3.61 4.90
CA PHE A 21 -1.18 -2.58 5.94
C PHE A 21 -1.65 -3.20 7.25
N ARG A 22 -0.93 -2.93 8.35
CA ARG A 22 -1.24 -3.43 9.69
C ARG A 22 -1.69 -2.32 10.63
N THR A 23 -2.39 -2.70 11.70
CA THR A 23 -2.95 -1.77 12.69
C THR A 23 -1.89 -1.00 13.48
N ASP A 24 -0.67 -1.55 13.58
CA ASP A 24 0.49 -0.95 14.24
C ASP A 24 1.23 0.09 13.37
N LYS A 25 0.66 0.45 12.21
CA LYS A 25 1.23 1.36 11.21
C LYS A 25 2.48 0.82 10.48
N THR A 26 2.71 -0.49 10.55
CA THR A 26 3.69 -1.16 9.69
C THR A 26 3.06 -1.54 8.35
N ILE A 27 3.90 -1.61 7.32
CA ILE A 27 3.52 -2.06 5.99
C ILE A 27 4.54 -3.07 5.48
N GLY A 28 4.07 -4.05 4.73
CA GLY A 28 4.91 -4.93 3.92
C GLY A 28 4.55 -4.81 2.44
N MET A 29 5.55 -4.77 1.57
CA MET A 29 5.36 -4.74 0.12
C MET A 29 6.15 -5.88 -0.52
N SER A 30 5.51 -6.63 -1.41
CA SER A 30 6.16 -7.69 -2.19
C SER A 30 5.87 -7.53 -3.67
N SER A 31 6.87 -7.74 -4.51
CA SER A 31 6.76 -7.76 -5.97
C SER A 31 6.64 -9.18 -6.54
N VAL A 32 6.72 -10.22 -5.69
CA VAL A 32 6.87 -11.64 -6.07
C VAL A 32 5.70 -12.48 -5.53
N GLY A 33 4.48 -12.16 -5.93
CA GLY A 33 3.29 -13.01 -5.94
C GLY A 33 2.80 -13.57 -4.61
N SER A 34 3.40 -13.18 -3.50
CA SER A 34 3.11 -13.79 -2.21
C SER A 34 3.17 -12.77 -1.08
N ALA A 35 2.14 -12.78 -0.25
CA ALA A 35 2.08 -11.99 0.97
C ALA A 35 2.86 -12.63 2.14
N LYS A 36 3.83 -13.52 1.86
CA LYS A 36 4.63 -14.19 2.91
C LYS A 36 5.58 -13.17 3.56
N PRO A 37 5.70 -13.15 4.90
CA PRO A 37 6.54 -12.18 5.61
C PRO A 37 7.98 -12.09 5.08
N ASP A 38 8.60 -13.23 4.76
CA ASP A 38 10.00 -13.30 4.31
C ASP A 38 10.22 -12.66 2.93
N ASN A 39 9.16 -12.50 2.14
CA ASN A 39 9.20 -11.91 0.79
C ASN A 39 8.74 -10.44 0.77
N MET A 40 8.51 -9.85 1.94
CA MET A 40 8.06 -8.46 2.07
C MET A 40 9.22 -7.55 2.44
N GLU A 41 9.42 -6.52 1.62
CA GLU A 41 10.12 -5.32 2.06
C GLU A 41 9.25 -4.62 3.11
N LEU A 42 9.84 -4.28 4.25
CA LEU A 42 9.11 -3.68 5.37
C LEU A 42 9.20 -2.16 5.35
N GLY A 43 8.19 -1.51 5.90
CA GLY A 43 8.14 -0.06 6.06
C GLY A 43 7.18 0.39 7.14
N THR A 44 6.91 1.68 7.15
CA THR A 44 5.88 2.29 7.98
C THR A 44 5.00 3.19 7.13
N PHE A 45 3.80 3.48 7.62
CA PHE A 45 2.90 4.42 6.96
C PHE A 45 2.29 5.43 7.93
N ARG A 46 1.87 6.57 7.39
CA ARG A 46 1.14 7.61 8.11
C ARG A 46 -0.06 8.06 7.29
N LEU A 47 -1.17 8.29 7.98
CA LEU A 47 -2.35 8.88 7.36
C LEU A 47 -2.09 10.36 7.12
N TRP A 48 -2.47 10.83 5.94
CA TRP A 48 -2.43 12.23 5.55
C TRP A 48 -3.83 12.72 5.17
N THR A 49 -3.94 13.99 4.77
CA THR A 49 -5.21 14.60 4.37
C THR A 49 -5.72 14.01 3.04
N GLU A 50 -7.04 14.10 2.83
CA GLU A 50 -7.70 13.78 1.55
C GLU A 50 -7.52 12.33 1.06
N GLY A 51 -7.42 11.39 2.00
CA GLY A 51 -7.33 9.96 1.66
C GLY A 51 -5.92 9.50 1.26
N ASN A 52 -4.92 10.38 1.35
CA ASN A 52 -3.53 10.03 1.10
C ASN A 52 -2.91 9.31 2.30
N VAL A 53 -2.09 8.31 2.01
CA VAL A 53 -1.28 7.55 2.96
C VAL A 53 0.16 7.64 2.50
N LEU A 54 1.00 8.25 3.34
CA LEU A 54 2.42 8.37 3.10
C LEU A 54 3.12 7.10 3.59
N ILE A 55 3.90 6.47 2.73
CA ILE A 55 4.57 5.20 2.97
C ILE A 55 6.07 5.42 2.88
N LYS A 56 6.80 4.93 3.88
CA LYS A 56 8.25 4.96 3.95
C LYS A 56 8.80 3.57 4.15
N MET A 57 9.52 3.07 3.16
CA MET A 57 10.11 1.72 3.17
C MET A 57 11.51 1.74 3.78
N LYS A 58 11.94 0.62 4.38
CA LYS A 58 13.27 0.49 4.99
C LYS A 58 14.40 0.59 3.98
N ASN A 59 14.18 0.13 2.75
CA ASN A 59 15.12 0.28 1.64
C ASN A 59 15.28 1.72 1.10
N GLY A 60 14.62 2.71 1.73
CA GLY A 60 14.74 4.11 1.38
C GLY A 60 13.72 4.63 0.37
N ARG A 61 12.88 3.76 -0.21
CA ARG A 61 11.82 4.18 -1.13
C ARG A 61 10.63 4.79 -0.40
N ASP A 62 10.12 5.88 -0.93
CA ASP A 62 8.92 6.57 -0.45
C ASP A 62 7.78 6.46 -1.49
N PHE A 63 6.57 6.26 -0.99
CA PHE A 63 5.37 6.15 -1.81
C PHE A 63 4.21 6.93 -1.23
N THR A 64 3.25 7.25 -2.07
CA THR A 64 1.93 7.76 -1.67
C THR A 64 0.86 6.81 -2.19
N ALA A 65 0.00 6.34 -1.29
CA ALA A 65 -1.21 5.59 -1.63
C ALA A 65 -2.43 6.50 -1.48
N THR A 66 -3.23 6.67 -2.54
CA THR A 66 -4.39 7.56 -2.55
C THR A 66 -5.68 6.75 -2.55
N PHE A 67 -6.38 6.74 -1.42
CA PHE A 67 -7.67 6.09 -1.24
C PHE A 67 -8.80 7.10 -1.50
N ARG A 68 -9.71 6.77 -2.40
CA ARG A 68 -10.83 7.65 -2.78
C ARG A 68 -12.12 7.14 -2.15
N GLU A 69 -12.97 8.05 -1.68
CA GLU A 69 -14.23 7.69 -1.01
C GLU A 69 -15.18 6.90 -1.92
N LEU A 70 -15.18 7.20 -3.22
CA LEU A 70 -16.04 6.53 -4.22
C LEU A 70 -15.56 5.11 -4.55
N THR A 71 -14.32 4.75 -4.24
CA THR A 71 -13.72 3.45 -4.55
C THR A 71 -12.98 2.90 -3.32
N PRO A 72 -13.69 2.57 -2.22
CA PRO A 72 -13.07 2.25 -0.93
C PRO A 72 -12.26 0.94 -0.92
N ASN A 73 -12.48 0.08 -1.93
CA ASN A 73 -11.77 -1.18 -2.10
C ASN A 73 -10.60 -1.08 -3.09
N GLN A 74 -10.18 0.14 -3.44
CA GLN A 74 -9.04 0.38 -4.33
C GLN A 74 -8.23 1.62 -3.92
N PHE A 75 -6.96 1.64 -4.29
CA PHE A 75 -6.13 2.84 -4.21
C PHE A 75 -5.10 2.90 -5.34
N ASP A 76 -4.69 4.11 -5.68
CA ASP A 76 -3.57 4.37 -6.59
C ASP A 76 -2.27 4.42 -5.78
N LEU A 77 -1.21 3.72 -6.23
CA LEU A 77 0.13 3.84 -5.65
C LEU A 77 1.02 4.68 -6.57
N VAL A 78 1.69 5.67 -5.98
CA VAL A 78 2.68 6.53 -6.64
C VAL A 78 4.01 6.40 -5.92
N ASP A 79 5.08 6.11 -6.67
CA ASP A 79 6.45 6.16 -6.20
C ASP A 79 6.94 7.60 -6.31
N SER A 80 7.50 8.15 -5.23
CA SER A 80 7.88 9.57 -5.19
C SER A 80 8.96 9.96 -6.19
N GLU A 81 9.80 9.01 -6.63
CA GLU A 81 10.87 9.23 -7.60
C GLU A 81 10.42 8.87 -9.03
N ASN A 82 9.62 7.81 -9.17
CA ASN A 82 9.32 7.19 -10.46
C ASN A 82 7.89 7.46 -10.97
N GLY A 83 7.05 8.12 -10.18
CA GLY A 83 5.67 8.46 -10.54
C GLY A 83 4.68 7.29 -10.36
N PRO A 84 3.55 7.30 -11.11
CA PRO A 84 2.48 6.32 -10.93
C PRO A 84 2.95 4.88 -11.12
N VAL A 85 2.63 4.01 -10.16
CA VAL A 85 3.03 2.60 -10.16
C VAL A 85 1.93 1.74 -10.75
N THR A 86 0.80 1.61 -10.03
CA THR A 86 -0.35 0.79 -10.41
C THR A 86 -1.52 1.00 -9.42
N VAL A 87 -2.69 0.45 -9.76
CA VAL A 87 -3.86 0.39 -8.88
C VAL A 87 -3.81 -0.90 -8.07
N PHE A 88 -4.10 -0.79 -6.78
CA PHE A 88 -4.28 -1.93 -5.88
C PHE A 88 -5.76 -2.07 -5.52
N ALA A 89 -6.25 -3.31 -5.54
CA ALA A 89 -7.57 -3.68 -5.05
C ALA A 89 -7.42 -4.46 -3.74
N LYS A 90 -8.43 -4.37 -2.86
CA LYS A 90 -8.46 -5.16 -1.63
C LYS A 90 -8.50 -6.64 -1.99
N ALA A 91 -7.61 -7.44 -1.40
CA ALA A 91 -7.60 -8.88 -1.59
C ALA A 91 -8.88 -9.51 -0.98
N PRO A 92 -9.35 -10.66 -1.52
CA PRO A 92 -10.50 -11.38 -0.98
C PRO A 92 -10.40 -11.75 0.50
#